data_AF-A0A0D1KVM1-F1
#
_entry.id   AF-A0A0D1KVM1-F1
#
_cell.length_a   1.000
_cell.length_b   1.000
_cell.length_c   1.000
_cell.angle_alpha   90.00
_cell.angle_beta   90.00
_cell.angle_gamma   90.00
#
_symmetry.space_group_name_H-M   'P 1'
#
loop_
_entity.id
_entity.type
_entity.pdbx_description
1 polymer ?
#
loop_
_entity_poly.entity_id
_entity_poly.type
_entity_poly.pdbx_seq_one_letter_code
_entity_poly.pdbx_strand_id
1 'polypeptide(L)'
;MYLFEGLKSAGNSVLHITSTHFDEPRALKMTGNHEYVISLHGYAEEDQQIEVGGTDRVRAADLVEKLQHAGFPAVLLNTDHPHAGVSPNNIANKSKTGLSIQIEMSTGFRKSLFGIFSLKSRAVTQNERFYEFTEVMFCFLKNSY
;
A
#
# COMPACT_ATOMS: atom_id res chain seq x y z
N MET A 1 -9.84 -5.42 7.22
CA MET A 1 -9.37 -5.10 5.86
C MET A 1 -10.49 -4.46 5.08
N TYR A 2 -10.20 -3.41 4.32
CA TYR A 2 -11.07 -2.86 3.27
C TYR A 2 -10.40 -3.13 1.92
N LEU A 3 -11.18 -3.52 0.89
CA LEU A 3 -10.67 -3.77 -0.45
C LEU A 3 -11.73 -3.42 -1.50
N PHE A 4 -11.31 -2.73 -2.56
CA PHE A 4 -12.10 -2.45 -3.75
C PHE A 4 -11.40 -3.08 -4.96
N GLU A 5 -12.08 -3.98 -5.67
CA GLU A 5 -11.46 -4.82 -6.70
C GLU A 5 -12.03 -4.56 -8.10
N GLY A 6 -11.13 -4.36 -9.06
CA GLY A 6 -11.46 -4.40 -10.48
C GLY A 6 -11.51 -5.84 -10.99
N LEU A 7 -12.70 -6.33 -11.35
CA LEU A 7 -12.93 -7.72 -11.77
C LEU A 7 -13.20 -7.88 -13.27
N LYS A 8 -12.98 -6.84 -14.08
CA LYS A 8 -13.13 -6.95 -15.54
C LYS A 8 -12.00 -7.80 -16.12
N SER A 9 -12.27 -8.48 -17.23
CA SER A 9 -11.24 -9.20 -18.00
C SER A 9 -10.16 -8.28 -18.58
N ALA A 10 -10.52 -7.04 -18.93
CA ALA A 10 -9.63 -5.98 -19.37
C ALA A 10 -10.19 -4.60 -19.01
N GLY A 11 -9.35 -3.56 -19.04
CA GLY A 11 -9.79 -2.18 -18.85
C GLY A 11 -10.15 -1.81 -17.41
N ASN A 12 -9.55 -2.45 -16.40
CA ASN A 12 -9.80 -2.11 -14.99
C ASN A 12 -9.34 -0.70 -14.61
N SER A 13 -8.49 -0.04 -15.40
CA SER A 13 -8.05 1.34 -15.15
C SER A 13 -9.20 2.34 -15.07
N VAL A 14 -10.34 2.08 -15.74
CA VAL A 14 -11.54 2.95 -15.67
C VAL A 14 -12.22 2.92 -14.30
N LEU A 15 -11.88 1.94 -13.46
CA LEU A 15 -12.40 1.79 -12.11
C LEU A 15 -11.50 2.50 -11.08
N HIS A 16 -10.36 3.05 -11.49
CA HIS A 16 -9.46 3.75 -10.59
C HIS A 16 -10.03 5.13 -10.25
N ILE A 17 -10.45 5.29 -8.99
CA ILE A 17 -10.78 6.58 -8.39
C ILE A 17 -9.61 6.94 -7.47
N THR A 18 -8.98 8.09 -7.72
CA THR A 18 -7.84 8.55 -6.92
C THR A 18 -8.22 8.69 -5.44
N SER A 19 -7.28 8.44 -4.52
CA SER A 19 -7.54 8.39 -3.08
C SER A 19 -8.19 9.66 -2.52
N THR A 20 -7.94 10.83 -3.12
CA THR A 20 -8.55 12.11 -2.72
C THR A 20 -10.02 12.26 -3.14
N HIS A 21 -10.48 11.41 -4.06
CA HIS A 21 -11.87 11.35 -4.53
C HIS A 21 -12.56 10.02 -4.18
N PHE A 22 -11.85 9.07 -3.55
CA PHE A 22 -12.41 7.78 -3.18
C PHE A 22 -13.32 7.94 -1.96
N ASP A 23 -14.62 7.73 -2.16
CA ASP A 23 -15.68 8.02 -1.18
C ASP A 23 -16.69 6.88 -1.03
N GLU A 24 -16.31 5.64 -1.37
CA GLU A 24 -17.18 4.48 -1.22
C GLU A 24 -17.63 4.33 0.25
N PRO A 25 -18.95 4.20 0.53
CA PRO A 25 -19.47 4.34 1.90
C PRO A 25 -18.91 3.35 2.92
N ARG A 26 -18.59 2.11 2.51
CA ARG A 26 -18.00 1.13 3.42
C ARG A 26 -16.54 1.49 3.74
N ALA A 27 -15.81 2.07 2.79
CA ALA A 27 -14.46 2.60 3.02
C ALA A 27 -14.48 3.71 4.06
N LEU A 28 -15.34 4.73 3.85
CA LEU A 28 -15.51 5.85 4.78
C LEU A 28 -15.88 5.36 6.20
N LYS A 29 -16.81 4.40 6.29
CA LYS A 29 -17.18 3.77 7.55
C LYS A 29 -16.01 3.03 8.18
N MET A 30 -15.24 2.26 7.41
CA MET A 30 -14.11 1.50 7.94
C MET A 30 -12.99 2.42 8.40
N THR A 31 -12.56 3.40 7.59
CA THR A 31 -11.49 4.31 7.98
C THR A 31 -11.87 5.10 9.23
N GLY A 32 -13.08 5.68 9.28
CA GLY A 32 -13.56 6.44 10.43
C GLY A 32 -13.69 5.63 11.73
N ASN A 33 -13.74 4.29 11.64
CA ASN A 33 -13.79 3.40 12.80
C ASN A 33 -12.41 2.93 13.28
N HIS A 34 -11.32 3.20 12.56
CA HIS A 34 -9.97 2.77 12.92
C HIS A 34 -9.09 3.94 13.35
N GLU A 35 -8.12 3.66 14.22
CA GLU A 35 -7.15 4.66 14.70
C GLU A 35 -6.15 5.03 13.59
N TYR A 36 -5.59 4.02 12.91
CA TYR A 36 -4.51 4.15 11.94
C TYR A 36 -4.83 3.41 10.65
N VAL A 37 -4.21 3.83 9.54
CA VAL A 37 -4.43 3.20 8.21
C VAL A 37 -3.10 2.94 7.53
N ILE A 38 -2.94 1.73 6.98
CA ILE A 38 -1.94 1.44 5.94
C ILE A 38 -2.68 1.28 4.61
N SER A 39 -2.31 2.08 3.62
CA SER A 39 -2.91 2.06 2.28
C SER A 39 -1.95 1.46 1.26
N LEU A 40 -2.39 0.42 0.56
CA LEU A 40 -1.59 -0.31 -0.43
C LEU A 40 -1.96 0.16 -1.85
N HIS A 41 -0.95 0.54 -2.61
CA HIS A 41 -1.08 1.02 -3.97
C HIS A 41 -0.04 0.36 -4.88
N GLY A 42 -0.18 0.60 -6.19
CA GLY A 42 0.85 0.20 -7.13
C GLY A 42 0.93 1.17 -8.29
N TYR A 43 2.17 1.40 -8.73
CA TYR A 43 2.48 2.31 -9.83
C TYR A 43 3.22 1.58 -10.96
N ALA A 44 3.32 2.25 -12.10
CA ALA A 44 3.97 1.73 -13.31
C ALA A 44 5.46 2.04 -13.25
N GLU A 45 6.26 1.00 -13.00
CA GLU A 45 7.72 0.99 -13.00
C GLU A 45 8.15 -0.49 -13.03
N GLU A 46 9.07 -0.86 -13.92
CA GLU A 46 9.53 -2.25 -14.08
C GLU A 46 10.70 -2.59 -13.16
N ASP A 47 11.44 -1.59 -12.66
CA ASP A 47 12.41 -1.81 -11.58
C ASP A 47 11.67 -2.17 -10.27
N GLN A 48 12.29 -3.00 -9.43
CA GLN A 48 11.72 -3.35 -8.13
C GLN A 48 11.93 -2.20 -7.14
N GLN A 49 10.84 -1.57 -6.74
CA GLN A 49 10.85 -0.39 -5.87
C GLN A 49 9.60 -0.38 -4.98
N ILE A 50 9.77 0.12 -3.76
CA ILE A 50 8.70 0.38 -2.80
C ILE A 50 8.86 1.83 -2.33
N GLU A 51 7.90 2.69 -2.68
CA GLU A 51 7.86 4.06 -2.17
C GLU A 51 6.93 4.13 -0.96
N VAL A 52 7.43 4.66 0.16
CA VAL A 52 6.66 4.77 1.40
C VAL A 52 6.41 6.24 1.72
N GLY A 53 5.16 6.59 2.00
CA GLY A 53 4.72 7.93 2.37
C GLY A 53 3.69 7.89 3.49
N GLY A 54 2.80 8.89 3.50
CA GLY A 54 1.72 9.05 4.47
C GLY A 54 1.99 10.15 5.50
N THR A 55 0.99 10.39 6.33
CA THR A 55 1.01 11.40 7.39
C THR A 55 1.75 10.94 8.65
N ASP A 56 1.87 9.63 8.88
CA ASP A 56 2.65 9.05 9.97
C ASP A 56 4.13 8.97 9.63
N ARG A 57 4.84 10.10 9.79
CA ARG A 57 6.24 10.22 9.36
C ARG A 57 7.20 9.34 10.14
N VAL A 58 6.94 9.11 11.42
CA VAL A 58 7.80 8.29 12.28
C VAL A 58 7.67 6.82 11.90
N ARG A 59 6.44 6.31 11.80
CA ARG A 59 6.23 4.90 11.45
C ARG A 59 6.54 4.61 9.98
N ALA A 60 6.33 5.57 9.08
CA ALA A 60 6.75 5.43 7.68
C ALA A 60 8.27 5.28 7.56
N ALA A 61 9.06 6.07 8.31
CA ALA A 61 10.52 5.93 8.34
C ALA A 61 10.96 4.58 8.93
N ASP A 62 10.40 4.16 10.07
CA ASP A 62 10.69 2.85 10.66
C ASP A 62 10.34 1.70 9.71
N LEU A 63 9.21 1.76 9.00
CA LEU A 63 8.85 0.76 8.01
C LEU A 63 9.90 0.65 6.89
N VAL A 64 10.37 1.78 6.38
CA VAL A 64 11.41 1.80 5.34
C VAL A 64 12.69 1.16 5.86
N GLU A 65 13.13 1.50 7.08
CA GLU A 65 14.31 0.89 7.69
C GLU A 65 14.16 -0.64 7.84
N LYS A 66 13.00 -1.12 8.33
CA LYS A 66 12.74 -2.57 8.45
C LYS A 66 12.73 -3.28 7.11
N LEU A 67 12.12 -2.68 6.10
CA LEU A 67 12.12 -3.21 4.73
C LEU A 67 13.54 -3.28 4.17
N GLN A 68 14.34 -2.21 4.32
CA GLN A 68 15.72 -2.16 3.85
C GLN A 68 16.60 -3.20 4.56
N HIS A 69 16.49 -3.35 5.89
CA HIS A 69 17.21 -4.37 6.64
C HIS A 69 16.83 -5.80 6.21
N ALA A 70 15.59 -6.01 5.78
CA ALA A 70 15.13 -7.28 5.20
C ALA A 70 15.45 -7.44 3.70
N GLY A 71 16.21 -6.51 3.10
CA GLY A 71 16.63 -6.58 1.70
C GLY A 71 15.54 -6.21 0.69
N PHE A 72 14.56 -5.40 1.08
CA PHE A 72 13.55 -4.84 0.18
C PHE A 72 13.94 -3.43 -0.30
N PRO A 73 13.66 -3.07 -1.58
CA PRO A 73 14.08 -1.81 -2.18
C PRO A 73 13.13 -0.66 -1.80
N ALA A 74 13.06 -0.34 -0.51
CA ALA A 74 12.17 0.69 0.03
C ALA A 74 12.85 2.06 0.14
N VAL A 75 12.11 3.12 -0.17
CA VAL A 75 12.52 4.51 0.01
C VAL A 75 11.42 5.32 0.68
N LEU A 76 11.80 6.29 1.52
CA LEU A 76 10.87 7.21 2.15
C LEU A 76 10.65 8.44 1.25
N LEU A 77 9.41 8.71 0.90
CA LEU A 77 9.02 9.89 0.14
C LEU A 77 8.92 11.11 1.05
N ASN A 78 9.41 12.25 0.57
CA ASN A 78 9.17 13.55 1.19
C ASN A 78 7.70 13.96 1.03
N THR A 79 7.24 14.90 1.87
CA THR A 79 5.82 15.32 1.92
C THR A 79 5.37 16.13 0.70
N ASP A 80 6.31 16.69 -0.06
CA ASP A 80 6.08 17.41 -1.32
C ASP A 80 6.01 16.47 -2.54
N HIS A 81 6.30 15.18 -2.37
CA HIS A 81 6.21 14.21 -3.45
C HIS A 81 4.75 14.02 -3.93
N PRO A 82 4.48 13.87 -5.23
CA PRO A 82 3.12 13.65 -5.74
C PRO A 82 2.41 12.44 -5.12
N HIS A 83 3.18 11.41 -4.75
CA HIS A 83 2.68 10.19 -4.09
C HIS A 83 2.84 10.23 -2.56
N ALA A 84 3.03 11.39 -1.94
CA ALA A 84 3.29 11.47 -0.50
C ALA A 84 2.08 11.05 0.37
N GLY A 85 0.86 11.01 -0.18
CA GLY A 85 -0.33 10.55 0.55
C GLY A 85 -0.80 11.49 1.68
N VAL A 86 -0.32 12.74 1.73
CA VAL A 86 -0.51 13.65 2.89
C VAL A 86 -1.79 14.50 2.85
N SER A 87 -2.56 14.48 1.76
CA SER A 87 -3.77 15.31 1.64
C SER A 87 -4.85 14.90 2.66
N PRO A 88 -5.49 15.84 3.37
CA PRO A 88 -6.64 15.53 4.24
C PRO A 88 -7.82 14.88 3.51
N ASN A 89 -7.94 15.09 2.19
CA ASN A 89 -8.99 14.49 1.38
C ASN A 89 -8.70 13.02 1.02
N ASN A 90 -7.46 12.55 1.18
CA ASN A 90 -7.10 11.17 0.94
C ASN A 90 -7.89 10.26 1.90
N ILE A 91 -8.59 9.25 1.37
CA ILE A 91 -9.36 8.28 2.16
C ILE A 91 -8.54 7.64 3.29
N ALA A 92 -7.24 7.42 3.09
CA ALA A 92 -6.35 6.86 4.10
C ALA A 92 -6.18 7.75 5.34
N ASN A 93 -6.37 9.06 5.20
CA ASN A 93 -6.24 10.04 6.28
C ASN A 93 -7.58 10.33 6.99
N LYS A 94 -8.67 9.68 6.60
CA LYS A 94 -10.01 9.82 7.21
C LYS A 94 -10.22 8.83 8.36
N SER A 95 -9.15 8.55 9.10
CA SER A 95 -9.15 7.76 10.34
C SER A 95 -9.35 8.65 11.56
N LYS A 96 -9.48 8.07 12.76
CA LYS A 96 -9.65 8.86 13.99
C LYS A 96 -8.44 9.75 14.30
N THR A 97 -7.22 9.27 14.01
CA THR A 97 -5.99 10.03 14.26
C THR A 97 -5.54 10.85 13.05
N GLY A 98 -6.02 10.50 11.85
CA GLY A 98 -5.52 11.03 10.59
C GLY A 98 -4.12 10.53 10.19
N LEU A 99 -3.52 9.64 10.99
CA LEU A 99 -2.20 9.07 10.75
C LEU A 99 -2.30 7.86 9.82
N SER A 100 -1.55 7.92 8.72
CA SER A 100 -1.49 6.88 7.70
C SER A 100 -0.06 6.59 7.23
N ILE A 101 0.13 5.38 6.72
CA ILE A 101 1.29 4.99 5.92
C ILE A 101 0.78 4.63 4.52
N GLN A 102 1.36 5.25 3.50
CA GLN A 102 1.12 4.88 2.10
C GLN A 102 2.26 3.99 1.63
N ILE A 103 1.93 2.87 0.98
CA ILE A 103 2.91 1.95 0.38
C ILE A 103 2.58 1.81 -1.11
N GLU A 104 3.43 2.38 -1.94
CA GLU A 104 3.37 2.32 -3.40
C GLU A 104 4.35 1.24 -3.89
N MET A 105 3.82 0.22 -4.56
CA MET A 105 4.62 -0.91 -5.04
C MET A 105 4.73 -0.90 -6.57
N SER A 106 5.96 -0.89 -7.08
CA SER A 106 6.21 -0.88 -8.52
C SER A 106 5.63 -2.13 -9.21
N THR A 107 5.51 -2.06 -10.54
CA THR A 107 5.09 -3.23 -11.33
C THR A 107 6.12 -4.36 -11.24
N GLY A 108 7.41 -4.03 -11.30
CA GLY A 108 8.50 -4.98 -11.08
C GLY A 108 8.41 -5.69 -9.74
N PHE A 109 8.23 -4.93 -8.65
CA PHE A 109 8.11 -5.50 -7.32
C PHE A 109 6.86 -6.36 -7.17
N ARG A 110 5.68 -5.88 -7.59
CA ARG A 110 4.44 -6.67 -7.50
C ARG A 110 4.51 -7.96 -8.29
N LYS A 111 5.11 -7.97 -9.48
CA LYS A 111 5.28 -9.18 -10.30
C LYS A 111 6.20 -10.19 -9.61
N SER A 112 7.23 -9.75 -8.88
CA SER A 112 8.21 -10.66 -8.26
C SER A 112 7.62 -11.53 -7.15
N LEU A 113 6.45 -11.16 -6.60
CA LEU A 113 5.78 -11.89 -5.52
C LEU A 113 4.95 -13.09 -6.01
N PHE A 114 4.73 -13.26 -7.32
CA PHE A 114 3.83 -14.27 -7.84
C PHE A 114 4.45 -15.04 -9.01
N GLY A 115 4.22 -16.35 -9.06
CA GLY A 115 4.58 -17.17 -10.21
C GLY A 115 3.80 -16.80 -11.48
N ILE A 116 2.50 -16.49 -11.35
CA ILE A 116 1.66 -16.06 -12.48
C ILE A 116 0.93 -14.76 -12.10
N PHE A 117 1.29 -13.66 -12.78
CA PHE A 117 0.73 -12.33 -12.52
C PHE A 117 -0.61 -12.09 -13.24
N SER A 118 -1.64 -12.89 -12.93
CA SER A 118 -2.99 -12.74 -13.47
C SER A 118 -4.04 -12.60 -12.37
N LEU A 119 -5.22 -12.04 -12.70
CA LEU A 119 -6.34 -11.97 -11.75
C LEU A 119 -6.73 -13.37 -11.23
N LYS A 120 -6.71 -14.37 -12.10
CA LYS A 120 -7.10 -15.76 -11.77
C LYS A 120 -6.07 -16.47 -10.90
N SER A 121 -4.78 -16.19 -11.09
CA SER A 121 -3.71 -17.06 -10.60
C SER A 121 -2.91 -16.49 -9.44
N ARG A 122 -2.82 -15.17 -9.26
CA ARG A 122 -2.00 -14.58 -8.17
C ARG A 122 -2.33 -15.16 -6.80
N ALA A 123 -3.61 -15.38 -6.53
CA ALA A 123 -4.10 -15.89 -5.25
C ALA A 123 -3.69 -17.33 -4.93
N VAL A 124 -3.18 -18.08 -5.90
CA VAL A 124 -2.74 -19.49 -5.76
C VAL A 124 -1.31 -19.71 -6.25
N THR A 125 -0.57 -18.63 -6.58
CA THR A 125 0.81 -18.70 -7.05
C THR A 125 1.72 -17.73 -6.29
N GLN A 126 1.41 -17.41 -5.03
CA GLN A 126 2.33 -16.69 -4.16
C GLN A 126 3.62 -17.51 -3.99
N ASN A 127 4.77 -16.88 -4.20
CA ASN A 127 6.08 -17.52 -4.01
C ASN A 127 6.68 -17.16 -2.64
N GLU A 128 7.89 -17.64 -2.35
CA GLU A 128 8.58 -17.37 -1.09
C GLU A 128 8.73 -15.86 -0.81
N ARG A 129 9.04 -15.06 -1.85
CA ARG A 129 9.20 -13.61 -1.73
C ARG A 129 7.93 -12.89 -1.28
N PHE A 130 6.75 -13.39 -1.67
CA PHE A 130 5.48 -12.89 -1.14
C PHE A 130 5.42 -13.06 0.38
N TYR A 131 5.72 -14.26 0.87
CA TYR A 131 5.64 -14.56 2.30
C TYR A 131 6.70 -13.81 3.10
N GLU A 132 7.93 -13.72 2.58
CA GLU A 132 8.99 -12.88 3.16
C GLU A 132 8.54 -11.42 3.34
N PHE A 133 7.97 -10.82 2.28
CA PHE A 133 7.48 -9.45 2.33
C PHE A 133 6.37 -9.29 3.36
N THR A 134 5.37 -10.17 3.34
CA THR A 134 4.26 -10.09 4.28
C THR A 134 4.68 -10.32 5.72
N GLU A 135 5.68 -11.15 5.98
CA GLU A 135 6.19 -11.39 7.34
C GLU A 135 6.87 -10.14 7.93
N VAL A 136 7.64 -9.41 7.11
CA VAL A 136 8.19 -8.11 7.51
C VAL A 136 7.06 -7.14 7.87
N MET A 137 5.99 -7.11 7.06
CA MET A 137 4.80 -6.30 7.34
C MET A 137 4.10 -6.71 8.64
N PHE A 138 3.92 -8.02 8.89
CA PHE A 138 3.32 -8.52 10.13
C PHE A 138 4.13 -8.14 11.37
N CYS A 139 5.45 -8.33 11.31
CA CYS A 139 6.36 -7.97 12.40
C CYS A 139 6.38 -6.46 12.66
N PHE A 140 6.40 -5.63 11.62
CA PHE A 140 6.26 -4.17 11.75
C PHE A 140 4.93 -3.80 12.41
N LEU A 141 3.81 -4.30 11.88
CA LEU A 141 2.47 -4.00 12.37
C LEU A 141 2.29 -4.33 13.85
N LYS A 142 2.81 -5.48 14.29
CA LYS A 142 2.72 -5.94 15.68
C LYS A 142 3.53 -5.08 16.66
N ASN A 143 4.64 -4.50 16.21
CA ASN A 143 5.55 -3.77 17.08
C ASN A 143 5.28 -2.26 17.10
N SER A 144 4.63 -1.73 16.06
CA SER A 144 4.45 -0.28 15.87
C SER A 144 3.06 0.24 16.30
N TYR A 145 2.11 -0.64 16.59
CA TYR A 145 0.73 -0.33 16.99
C TYR A 145 0.27 -1.20 18.15
#